data_AF-A0A433VQW8-F1
#
_entry.id   AF-A0A433VQW8-F1
#
_cell.length_a   1.000
_cell.length_b   1.000
_cell.length_c   1.000
_cell.angle_alpha   90.00
_cell.angle_beta   90.00
_cell.angle_gamma   90.00
#
_symmetry.space_group_name_H-M   'P 1'
#
loop_
_entity.id
_entity.type
_entity.pdbx_description
1 polymer ?
#
loop_
_entity_poly.entity_id
_entity_poly.type
_entity_poly.pdbx_seq_one_letter_code
_entity_poly.pdbx_strand_id
1 'polypeptide(L)'
;MPEDSGSWALPLRHERITSYENPIDKATWQLKQVCKNLAVRPISVWDSEYGCAPFILKTTDIPADILVRLRSNLSLWTAPPEYSGKGRLS
;
A
#
# COMPACT_ATOMS: atom_id res chain seq x y z
N MET A 1 23.19 8.05 -10.14
CA MET A 1 22.80 8.49 -8.79
C MET A 1 22.25 9.90 -8.94
N PRO A 2 21.06 10.21 -8.42
CA PRO A 2 20.56 11.58 -8.44
C PRO A 2 21.43 12.47 -7.54
N GLU A 3 21.38 13.77 -7.81
CA GLU A 3 22.28 14.80 -7.28
C GLU A 3 21.93 15.16 -5.82
N ASP A 4 22.91 15.62 -5.04
CA ASP A 4 22.76 15.89 -3.60
C ASP A 4 21.74 17.00 -3.26
N SER A 5 21.35 17.84 -4.24
CA SER A 5 20.32 18.86 -4.04
C SER A 5 19.37 18.98 -5.25
N GLY A 6 18.08 18.76 -5.02
CA GLY A 6 17.02 18.94 -6.01
C GLY A 6 15.79 18.08 -5.68
N SER A 7 14.62 18.42 -6.23
CA SER A 7 13.45 17.52 -6.20
C SER A 7 13.56 16.55 -7.37
N TRP A 8 13.95 15.31 -7.09
CA TRP A 8 14.02 14.25 -8.09
C TRP A 8 12.83 13.31 -7.94
N ALA A 9 12.11 13.10 -9.04
CA ALA A 9 11.23 11.96 -9.19
C ALA A 9 12.07 10.82 -9.78
N LEU A 10 12.09 9.65 -9.13
CA LEU A 10 12.69 8.45 -9.73
C LEU A 10 12.03 8.22 -11.10
N PRO A 11 12.81 8.02 -12.18
CA PRO A 11 12.22 7.72 -13.47
C PRO A 11 11.33 6.49 -13.31
N LEU A 12 10.03 6.67 -13.61
CA LEU A 12 9.02 5.63 -13.51
C LEU A 12 9.45 4.48 -14.42
N ARG A 13 10.00 3.40 -13.83
CA ARG A 13 10.27 2.17 -14.56
C ARG A 13 8.93 1.54 -14.93
N HIS A 14 8.47 1.83 -16.14
CA HIS A 14 7.31 1.19 -16.73
C HIS A 14 7.70 -0.20 -17.24
N GLU A 15 7.84 -1.15 -16.31
CA GLU A 15 8.09 -2.56 -16.64
C GLU A 15 6.74 -3.30 -16.70
N ARG A 16 6.48 -3.98 -17.83
CA ARG A 16 5.31 -4.85 -17.94
C ARG A 16 5.44 -5.98 -16.92
N ILE A 17 4.46 -6.10 -16.04
CA ILE A 17 4.34 -7.26 -15.15
C ILE A 17 4.00 -8.45 -16.05
N THR A 18 4.85 -9.48 -16.04
CA THR A 18 4.60 -10.69 -16.85
C THR A 18 3.40 -11.44 -16.25
N SER A 19 2.67 -12.22 -17.05
CA SER A 19 1.44 -12.91 -16.61
C SER A 19 1.61 -13.90 -15.46
N TYR A 20 2.85 -14.20 -15.08
CA TYR A 20 3.21 -15.11 -13.99
C TYR A 20 3.56 -14.38 -12.69
N GLU A 21 3.74 -13.06 -12.72
CA GLU A 21 4.08 -12.26 -11.55
C GLU A 21 2.81 -11.66 -10.93
N ASN A 22 2.63 -11.82 -9.62
CA ASN A 22 1.56 -11.14 -8.90
C ASN A 22 1.90 -9.64 -8.78
N PRO A 23 1.06 -8.72 -9.31
CA PRO A 23 1.32 -7.29 -9.26
C PRO A 23 1.58 -6.74 -7.85
N ILE A 24 0.88 -7.28 -6.85
CA ILE A 24 1.01 -6.88 -5.45
C ILE A 24 2.39 -7.27 -4.90
N ASP A 25 2.87 -8.46 -5.24
CA ASP A 25 4.20 -8.92 -4.79
C ASP A 25 5.31 -8.07 -5.40
N LYS A 26 5.19 -7.74 -6.69
CA LYS A 26 6.15 -6.88 -7.37
C LYS A 26 6.15 -5.46 -6.80
N ALA A 27 4.97 -4.88 -6.59
CA ALA A 27 4.82 -3.56 -5.97
C ALA A 27 5.41 -3.51 -4.55
N THR A 28 5.11 -4.53 -3.73
CA THR A 28 5.66 -4.66 -2.37
C THR A 28 7.19 -4.75 -2.40
N TRP A 29 7.74 -5.55 -3.32
CA TRP A 29 9.19 -5.70 -3.48
C TRP A 29 9.84 -4.38 -3.91
N GLN A 30 9.27 -3.67 -4.89
CA GLN A 30 9.76 -2.37 -5.35
C GLN A 30 9.77 -1.35 -4.21
N LEU A 31 8.68 -1.26 -3.45
CA LEU A 31 8.57 -0.36 -2.31
C LEU A 31 9.66 -0.66 -1.27
N LYS A 32 9.90 -1.96 -0.96
CA LYS A 32 11.01 -2.37 -0.06
C LYS A 32 12.37 -1.92 -0.58
N GLN A 33 12.64 -2.03 -1.89
CA GLN A 33 13.93 -1.58 -2.44
C GLN A 33 14.07 -0.06 -2.39
N VAL A 34 13.01 0.69 -2.71
CA VAL A 34 13.04 2.16 -2.64
C VAL A 34 13.30 2.63 -1.21
N CYS A 35 12.62 2.04 -0.22
CA CYS A 35 12.80 2.41 1.19
C CYS A 35 14.23 2.19 1.70
N LYS A 36 14.97 1.20 1.17
CA LYS A 36 16.38 0.99 1.52
C LYS A 36 17.31 2.10 1.01
N ASN A 37 16.92 2.81 -0.04
CA ASN A 37 17.74 3.81 -0.70
C ASN A 37 17.37 5.25 -0.29
N LEU A 38 16.30 5.44 0.49
CA LEU A 38 15.88 6.73 0.97
C LEU A 38 16.31 6.90 2.42
N ALA A 39 17.01 8.00 2.71
CA ALA A 39 17.45 8.34 4.08
C ALA A 39 16.29 8.78 5.00
N VAL A 40 15.10 8.99 4.42
CA VAL A 40 13.89 9.43 5.11
C VAL A 40 12.74 8.46 4.81
N ARG A 41 11.77 8.39 5.73
CA ARG A 41 10.54 7.61 5.56
C ARG A 41 9.72 8.21 4.41
N PRO A 42 9.53 7.50 3.27
CA PRO A 42 8.81 8.06 2.14
C PRO A 42 7.29 7.96 2.32
N ILE A 43 6.57 8.85 1.63
CA ILE A 43 5.14 8.69 1.35
C ILE A 43 5.01 8.07 -0.04
N SER A 44 4.36 6.92 -0.13
CA SER A 44 4.04 6.23 -1.39
C SER A 44 2.56 6.40 -1.74
N VAL A 45 2.28 6.65 -3.01
CA VAL A 45 0.92 6.92 -3.51
C VAL A 45 0.51 5.83 -4.49
N TRP A 46 -0.66 5.23 -4.27
CA TRP A 46 -1.16 4.08 -5.05
C TRP A 46 -2.59 4.28 -5.51
N ASP A 47 -2.92 3.68 -6.66
CA ASP A 47 -4.28 3.68 -7.17
C ASP A 47 -5.18 2.64 -6.48
N SER A 48 -6.43 2.58 -6.94
CA SER A 48 -7.49 1.75 -6.36
C SER A 48 -7.38 0.26 -6.58
N GLU A 49 -6.44 -0.21 -7.39
CA GLU A 49 -6.13 -1.64 -7.54
C GLU A 49 -5.34 -2.16 -6.33
N TYR A 50 -4.57 -1.28 -5.68
CA TYR A 50 -3.78 -1.59 -4.50
C TYR A 50 -4.53 -1.31 -3.19
N GLY A 51 -5.74 -0.74 -3.26
CA GLY A 51 -6.62 -0.51 -2.10
C GLY A 51 -7.31 -1.78 -1.59
N CYS A 52 -6.56 -2.88 -1.46
CA CYS A 52 -7.06 -4.21 -1.09
C CYS A 52 -6.30 -4.81 0.09
N ALA A 53 -6.95 -5.71 0.85
CA ALA A 53 -6.36 -6.33 2.03
C ALA A 53 -4.99 -7.01 1.80
N PRO A 54 -4.76 -7.76 0.69
CA PRO A 54 -3.46 -8.38 0.45
C PRO A 54 -2.30 -7.38 0.33
N PHE A 55 -2.54 -6.22 -0.27
CA PHE A 55 -1.53 -5.17 -0.39
C PHE A 55 -1.24 -4.53 0.97
N ILE A 56 -2.29 -4.19 1.73
CA ILE A 56 -2.13 -3.62 3.08
C ILE A 56 -1.35 -4.57 3.98
N LEU A 57 -1.72 -5.86 4.03
CA LEU A 57 -1.05 -6.85 4.86
C LEU A 57 0.44 -7.00 4.50
N LYS A 58 0.77 -7.05 3.21
CA LYS A 58 2.16 -7.19 2.74
C LYS A 58 3.02 -5.95 2.95
N THR A 59 2.40 -4.79 3.18
CA THR A 59 3.09 -3.51 3.34
C THR A 59 3.15 -3.01 4.79
N THR A 60 2.49 -3.70 5.73
CA THR A 60 2.46 -3.38 7.18
C THR A 60 3.85 -3.09 7.78
N ASP A 61 4.84 -3.91 7.45
CA ASP A 61 6.18 -3.82 8.06
C ASP A 61 7.16 -2.97 7.24
N ILE A 62 6.69 -2.33 6.17
CA ILE A 62 7.55 -1.50 5.32
C ILE A 62 7.64 -0.10 5.95
N PRO A 63 8.84 0.49 6.09
CA PRO A 63 9.00 1.82 6.67
C PRO A 63 8.62 2.91 5.64
N ALA A 64 7.37 2.92 5.20
CA ALA A 64 6.78 3.91 4.30
C ALA A 64 5.37 4.25 4.76
N ASP A 65 4.96 5.50 4.54
CA ASP A 65 3.56 5.90 4.67
C ASP A 65 2.85 5.67 3.34
N ILE A 66 1.61 5.18 3.39
CA ILE A 66 0.90 4.71 2.21
C ILE A 66 -0.39 5.49 2.06
N LEU A 67 -0.50 6.23 0.96
CA LEU A 67 -1.71 6.87 0.51
C LEU A 67 -2.29 6.07 -0.65
N VAL A 68 -3.45 5.45 -0.45
CA VAL A 68 -4.10 4.63 -1.47
C VAL A 68 -5.52 5.09 -1.73
N ARG A 69 -5.89 5.21 -3.01
CA ARG A 69 -7.28 5.49 -3.40
C ARG A 69 -8.11 4.25 -3.14
N LEU A 70 -9.28 4.36 -2.50
CA LEU A 70 -10.20 3.24 -2.35
C LEU A 70 -11.21 3.21 -3.51
N ARG A 71 -11.64 2.01 -3.93
CA ARG A 71 -12.78 1.87 -4.84
C ARG A 71 -14.06 2.27 -4.11
N SER A 72 -15.00 2.91 -4.81
CA SER A 72 -16.29 3.34 -4.24
C SER A 72 -17.17 2.19 -3.75
N ASN A 73 -16.94 0.98 -4.25
CA ASN A 73 -17.66 -0.24 -3.87
C ASN A 73 -16.95 -1.07 -2.79
N LEU A 74 -15.87 -0.56 -2.17
CA LEU A 74 -15.18 -1.27 -1.10
C LEU A 74 -15.92 -1.08 0.22
N SER A 75 -16.39 -2.19 0.81
CA SER A 75 -16.96 -2.18 2.16
C SER A 75 -15.85 -2.32 3.20
N LEU A 76 -15.63 -1.28 3.98
CA LEU A 76 -14.75 -1.33 5.15
C LEU A 76 -15.58 -1.81 6.36
N TRP A 77 -15.13 -2.88 7.00
CA TRP A 77 -15.73 -3.40 8.21
C TRP A 77 -14.73 -3.35 9.35
N THR A 78 -15.16 -2.83 10.49
CA THR A 78 -14.48 -2.99 11.77
C THR A 78 -15.16 -4.10 12.56
N ALA A 79 -14.47 -4.66 13.56
CA ALA A 79 -15.13 -5.53 14.52
C ALA A 79 -16.37 -4.80 15.09
N PRO A 80 -17.50 -5.50 15.28
CA PRO A 80 -18.65 -4.90 15.95
C PRO A 80 -18.24 -4.45 17.35
N PRO A 81 -18.79 -3.33 17.86
CA PRO A 81 -18.55 -2.92 19.24
C PRO A 81 -19.04 -4.01 20.20
N GLU A 82 -18.52 -4.00 21.43
CA GLU A 82 -18.98 -4.91 22.48
C GLU A 82 -20.51 -4.84 22.62
N TYR A 83 -21.12 -6.00 22.80
CA TYR A 83 -22.57 -6.13 22.87
C TYR A 83 -23.15 -5.27 23.99
N SER A 84 -23.94 -4.25 23.63
CA SER A 84 -24.50 -3.28 24.58
C SER A 84 -25.82 -3.73 25.23
N GLY A 85 -26.16 -5.02 25.16
CA GLY A 85 -27.37 -5.56 25.80
C GLY A 85 -28.69 -5.25 25.07
N LYS A 86 -28.68 -4.44 24.00
CA LYS A 86 -29.89 -4.07 23.23
C LYS A 86 -30.03 -4.94 21.98
N GLY A 87 -30.54 -6.15 22.19
CA GLY A 87 -30.88 -7.12 21.15
C GLY A 87 -31.62 -8.31 21.76
N ARG A 88 -32.52 -8.92 20.98
CA ARG A 88 -33.27 -10.10 21.43
C ARG A 88 -32.30 -11.26 21.64
N LEU A 89 -32.25 -11.78 22.86
CA LEU A 89 -31.75 -13.13 23.13
C LEU A 89 -32.68 -14.11 22.39
N SER A 90 -32.13 -14.85 21.41
CA SER A 90 -32.78 -16.03 20.83
C SER A 90 -31.90 -17.24 21.07
#